data_AF-A0A7W1RCI8-F1
#
_entry.id   AF-A0A7W1RCI8-F1
#
_cell.length_a   1.000
_cell.length_b   1.000
_cell.length_c   1.000
_cell.angle_alpha   90.00
_cell.angle_beta   90.00
_cell.angle_gamma   90.00
#
_symmetry.space_group_name_H-M   'P 1'
#
loop_
_entity.id
_entity.type
_entity.pdbx_description
1 polymer ?
#
loop_
_entity_poly.entity_id
_entity_poly.type
_entity_poly.pdbx_seq_one_letter_code
_entity_poly.pdbx_strand_id
1 'polypeptide(L)'
;MSRHTLYLDGWQRESNWGWDPGQSVWYAQLWAEGTEPGGNDGHDAPALWLTPPSYEIQLRQVLAAHIADFLDIALERVLQAFAESYEGPWQIYGGENDYEPEPPLANQ
;
A
#
# COMPACT_ATOMS: atom_id res chain seq x y z
N MET A 1 8.33 2.66 10.80
CA MET A 1 7.83 2.09 9.53
C MET A 1 6.34 1.93 9.71
N SER A 2 5.51 2.53 8.85
CA SER A 2 4.06 2.33 8.88
C SER A 2 3.69 1.16 7.98
N ARG A 3 2.65 0.42 8.35
CA ARG A 3 2.10 -0.70 7.60
C ARG A 3 0.59 -0.75 7.81
N HIS A 4 -0.15 -0.69 6.72
CA HIS A 4 -1.61 -0.74 6.70
C HIS A 4 -2.07 -1.87 5.80
N THR A 5 -3.12 -2.58 6.21
CA THR A 5 -3.75 -3.60 5.36
C THR A 5 -4.49 -2.92 4.23
N LEU A 6 -4.26 -3.36 2.99
CA LEU A 6 -4.94 -2.83 1.81
C LEU A 6 -6.05 -3.78 1.37
N TYR A 7 -7.27 -3.25 1.30
CA TYR A 7 -8.43 -4.00 0.79
C TYR A 7 -8.76 -3.52 -0.62
N LEU A 8 -8.54 -4.40 -1.59
CA LEU A 8 -8.90 -4.20 -3.00
C LEU A 8 -9.49 -5.50 -3.50
N ASP A 9 -10.61 -5.43 -4.25
CA ASP A 9 -11.36 -6.59 -4.72
C ASP A 9 -10.44 -7.59 -5.45
N GLY A 10 -10.36 -8.82 -4.94
CA GLY A 10 -9.51 -9.88 -5.50
C GLY A 10 -8.03 -9.76 -5.10
N TRP A 11 -7.68 -8.85 -4.20
CA TRP A 11 -6.31 -8.56 -3.75
C TRP A 11 -6.22 -8.34 -2.24
N GLN A 12 -7.14 -8.85 -1.43
CA GLN A 12 -7.21 -8.54 0.02
C GLN A 12 -6.54 -9.54 0.96
N ARG A 13 -6.02 -10.67 0.44
CA ARG A 13 -5.59 -11.80 1.30
C ARG A 13 -4.51 -11.42 2.30
N GLU A 14 -3.46 -10.73 1.86
CA GLU A 14 -2.33 -10.28 2.69
C GLU A 14 -1.73 -8.94 2.21
N SER A 15 -2.49 -8.21 1.39
CA SER A 15 -2.01 -6.98 0.78
C SER A 15 -1.81 -5.88 1.81
N ASN A 16 -0.71 -5.16 1.64
CA ASN A 16 -0.32 -4.12 2.57
C ASN A 16 0.43 -3.00 1.86
N TRP A 17 0.47 -1.85 2.51
CA TRP A 17 1.17 -0.66 2.04
C TRP A 17 1.64 0.18 3.21
N GLY A 18 2.59 1.09 2.98
CA GLY A 18 3.02 2.03 4.01
C GLY A 18 4.29 2.78 3.65
N TRP A 19 4.89 3.40 4.67
CA TRP A 19 6.10 4.20 4.54
C TRP A 19 7.28 3.54 5.27
N ASP A 20 8.41 3.40 4.58
CA ASP A 20 9.68 2.99 5.16
C ASP A 20 10.55 4.23 5.43
N PRO A 21 10.74 4.66 6.70
CA PRO A 21 11.59 5.80 7.02
C PRO A 21 13.08 5.53 6.82
N GLY A 22 13.52 4.26 6.85
CA GLY A 22 14.93 3.90 6.62
C GLY A 22 15.37 4.12 5.17
N GLN A 23 14.42 4.02 4.23
CA GLN A 23 14.64 4.25 2.81
C GLN A 23 13.97 5.54 2.30
N SER A 24 13.12 6.17 3.11
CA SER A 24 12.30 7.32 2.73
C SER A 24 11.46 7.08 1.48
N VAL A 25 10.72 5.97 1.48
CA VAL A 25 9.88 5.53 0.35
C VAL A 25 8.54 4.95 0.78
N TRP A 26 7.53 5.14 -0.07
CA TRP A 26 6.27 4.41 0.00
C TRP A 26 6.43 3.04 -0.65
N TYR A 27 5.79 2.03 -0.06
CA TYR A 27 5.81 0.66 -0.58
C TYR A 27 4.41 0.05 -0.59
N ALA A 28 4.22 -0.97 -1.44
CA ALA A 28 3.08 -1.85 -1.39
C ALA A 28 3.46 -3.28 -1.76
N GLN A 29 2.81 -4.24 -1.10
CA GLN A 29 2.83 -5.67 -1.42
C GLN A 29 1.40 -6.11 -1.68
N LEU A 30 1.10 -6.56 -2.89
CA LEU A 30 -0.24 -7.04 -3.25
C LEU A 30 -0.25 -8.54 -3.49
N TRP A 31 -1.24 -9.20 -2.89
CA TRP A 31 -1.47 -10.63 -2.95
C TRP A 31 -2.83 -10.89 -3.58
N ALA A 32 -2.84 -11.52 -4.74
CA ALA A 32 -4.07 -11.91 -5.40
C ALA A 32 -4.83 -12.97 -4.58
N GLU A 33 -6.15 -12.91 -4.59
CA GLU A 33 -7.00 -13.96 -4.03
C GLU A 33 -6.96 -15.20 -4.92
N GLY A 34 -7.04 -16.38 -4.30
CA GLY A 34 -7.09 -17.65 -5.02
C GLY A 34 -5.76 -18.09 -5.66
N THR A 35 -4.72 -17.26 -5.65
CA THR A 35 -3.36 -17.72 -5.94
C THR A 35 -2.80 -18.45 -4.73
N GLU A 36 -2.25 -19.64 -4.95
CA GLU A 36 -1.45 -20.30 -3.92
C GLU A 36 -0.30 -19.35 -3.51
N PRO A 37 0.07 -19.32 -2.21
CA PRO A 37 1.27 -18.65 -1.78
C PRO A 37 2.47 -19.20 -2.56
N GLY A 38 2.91 -18.45 -3.57
CA GLY A 38 3.79 -18.94 -4.62
C GLY A 38 3.76 -18.00 -5.83
N GLY A 39 4.61 -16.97 -5.80
CA GLY A 39 4.80 -16.04 -6.90
C GLY A 39 5.35 -16.73 -8.16
N ASN A 40 5.80 -15.92 -9.12
CA ASN A 40 6.21 -16.34 -10.47
C ASN A 40 7.42 -17.32 -10.52
N ASP A 41 7.98 -17.70 -9.37
CA ASP A 41 9.14 -18.58 -9.17
C ASP A 41 8.84 -19.81 -8.27
N GLY A 42 7.59 -19.98 -7.80
CA GLY A 42 7.22 -21.05 -6.87
C GLY A 42 7.65 -20.81 -5.42
N HIS A 43 8.17 -19.61 -5.10
CA HIS A 43 8.38 -19.16 -3.73
C HIS A 43 7.23 -18.25 -3.31
N ASP A 44 6.81 -18.37 -2.05
CA ASP A 44 5.73 -17.59 -1.46
C ASP A 44 6.05 -16.08 -1.54
N ALA A 45 5.50 -15.40 -2.55
CA ALA A 45 5.86 -14.04 -2.91
C ALA A 45 4.63 -13.25 -3.39
N PRO A 46 4.57 -11.94 -3.09
CA PRO A 46 3.47 -11.10 -3.54
C PRO A 46 3.43 -11.03 -5.07
N ALA A 47 2.23 -11.00 -5.63
CA ALA A 47 2.02 -10.83 -7.06
C ALA A 47 2.44 -9.43 -7.56
N LEU A 48 2.39 -8.41 -6.68
CA LEU A 48 3.03 -7.12 -6.91
C LEU A 48 3.86 -6.71 -5.70
N TRP A 49 5.12 -6.34 -5.94
CA TRP A 49 5.96 -5.70 -4.94
C TRP A 49 6.51 -4.37 -5.46
N LEU A 50 6.03 -3.26 -4.90
CA LEU A 50 6.49 -1.92 -5.21
C LEU A 50 7.44 -1.43 -4.10
N THR A 51 8.75 -1.56 -4.31
CA THR A 51 9.82 -0.96 -3.47
C THR A 51 10.98 -0.48 -4.34
N PRO A 52 11.92 0.30 -3.78
CA PRO A 52 13.25 0.47 -4.36
C PRO A 52 13.97 -0.87 -4.52
N PRO A 53 14.89 -1.02 -5.50
CA PRO A 53 15.31 -0.02 -6.48
C PRO A 53 14.36 0.12 -7.68
N SER A 54 13.30 -0.68 -7.74
CA SER A 54 12.41 -0.72 -8.91
C SER A 54 11.66 0.60 -9.12
N TYR A 55 11.33 1.33 -8.04
CA TYR A 55 10.62 2.60 -8.10
C TYR A 55 11.03 3.56 -6.96
N GLU A 56 11.32 4.84 -7.28
CA GLU A 56 11.42 5.92 -6.29
C GLU A 56 10.03 6.51 -6.01
N ILE A 57 9.31 5.92 -5.06
CA ILE A 57 7.93 6.33 -4.75
C ILE A 57 7.94 7.25 -3.52
N GLN A 58 8.19 8.54 -3.74
CA GLN A 58 8.24 9.53 -2.65
C GLN A 58 6.87 10.08 -2.25
N LEU A 59 5.85 9.89 -3.10
CA LEU A 59 4.50 10.37 -2.86
C LEU A 59 3.49 9.21 -2.84
N ARG A 60 2.59 9.23 -1.86
CA ARG A 60 1.49 8.25 -1.75
C ARG A 60 0.63 8.16 -3.03
N GLN A 61 0.43 9.28 -3.72
CA GLN A 61 -0.32 9.33 -4.98
C GLN A 61 0.38 8.58 -6.11
N VAL A 62 1.72 8.61 -6.13
CA VAL A 62 2.52 7.86 -7.11
C VAL A 62 2.42 6.36 -6.82
N LEU A 63 2.43 5.95 -5.55
CA LEU A 63 2.15 4.56 -5.16
C LEU A 63 0.77 4.12 -5.67
N ALA A 64 -0.25 4.93 -5.42
CA ALA A 64 -1.62 4.63 -5.84
C ALA A 64 -1.74 4.52 -7.37
N ALA A 65 -1.06 5.38 -8.13
CA ALA A 65 -1.03 5.32 -9.59
C ALA A 65 -0.39 4.05 -10.12
N HIS A 66 0.72 3.59 -9.52
CA HIS A 66 1.34 2.33 -9.91
C HIS A 66 0.44 1.11 -9.63
N ILE A 67 -0.26 1.11 -8.49
CA ILE A 67 -1.21 0.04 -8.17
C ILE A 67 -2.40 0.08 -9.15
N ALA A 68 -2.94 1.27 -9.43
CA ALA A 68 -4.07 1.44 -10.34
C ALA A 68 -3.74 0.96 -11.76
N ASP A 69 -2.56 1.31 -12.28
CA ASP A 69 -2.05 0.88 -13.57
C ASP A 69 -1.84 -0.65 -13.62
N PHE A 70 -1.23 -1.23 -12.58
CA PHE A 70 -0.99 -2.67 -12.52
C PHE A 70 -2.28 -3.50 -12.45
N LEU A 71 -3.28 -3.00 -11.71
CA LEU A 71 -4.56 -3.68 -11.52
C LEU A 71 -5.61 -3.36 -12.60
N ASP A 72 -5.31 -2.43 -13.50
CA ASP A 72 -6.25 -1.88 -14.49
C ASP A 72 -7.55 -1.38 -13.83
N ILE A 73 -7.41 -0.63 -12.74
CA ILE A 73 -8.53 -0.01 -11.99
C ILE A 73 -8.37 1.51 -11.88
N ALA A 74 -9.46 2.19 -11.53
CA ALA A 74 -9.44 3.64 -11.32
C ALA A 74 -8.55 4.05 -10.13
N LEU A 75 -7.73 5.10 -10.31
CA LEU A 75 -6.87 5.66 -9.27
C LEU A 75 -7.64 6.04 -8.00
N GLU A 76 -8.84 6.60 -8.17
CA GLU A 76 -9.72 7.02 -7.08
C GLU A 76 -10.11 5.84 -6.18
N ARG A 77 -10.23 4.62 -6.74
CA ARG A 77 -10.50 3.41 -5.96
C ARG A 77 -9.34 3.05 -5.05
N VAL A 78 -8.11 3.16 -5.55
CA VAL A 78 -6.91 2.89 -4.76
C VAL A 78 -6.72 3.93 -3.66
N LEU A 79 -6.94 5.22 -3.98
CA LEU A 79 -6.87 6.29 -2.99
C LEU A 79 -7.94 6.15 -1.90
N GLN A 80 -9.15 5.72 -2.26
CA GLN A 80 -10.21 5.42 -1.31
C GLN A 80 -9.82 4.26 -0.39
N ALA A 81 -9.28 3.17 -0.96
CA ALA A 81 -8.79 2.03 -0.17
C ALA A 81 -7.67 2.45 0.80
N PHE A 82 -6.78 3.36 0.40
CA PHE A 82 -5.77 3.95 1.29
C PHE A 82 -6.40 4.72 2.45
N ALA A 83 -7.41 5.57 2.19
CA ALA A 83 -8.12 6.29 3.24
C ALA A 83 -8.82 5.33 4.22
N GLU A 84 -9.50 4.31 3.72
CA GLU A 84 -10.18 3.30 4.53
C GLU A 84 -9.18 2.47 5.37
N SER A 85 -7.98 2.21 4.84
CA SER A 85 -6.89 1.53 5.56
C SER A 85 -6.37 2.35 6.75
N TYR A 86 -6.48 3.68 6.67
CA TYR A 86 -6.14 4.61 7.76
C TYR A 86 -7.25 4.75 8.79
N GLU A 87 -8.51 4.65 8.37
CA GLU A 87 -9.70 4.81 9.22
C GLU A 87 -10.19 3.50 9.87
N GLY A 88 -9.44 2.40 9.72
CA GLY A 88 -9.73 1.11 10.37
C GLY A 88 -9.96 1.28 11.89
N PRO A 89 -10.96 0.57 12.46
CA PRO A 89 -11.49 0.87 13.78
C PRO A 89 -10.41 0.71 14.86
N TRP A 90 -10.03 1.82 15.47
CA TRP A 90 -9.40 1.96 16.78
C TRP A 90 -9.06 0.64 17.51
N GLN A 91 -7.82 0.17 17.36
CA GLN A 91 -7.07 -0.25 18.55
C GLN A 91 -6.06 0.85 18.87
N ILE A 92 -6.51 1.76 19.73
CA ILE A 92 -5.65 2.60 20.55
C ILE A 92 -4.78 1.66 21.37
N TYR A 93 -3.53 1.43 20.95
CA TYR A 93 -2.46 1.13 21.89
C TYR A 93 -1.59 2.38 21.95
N GLY A 94 -1.68 3.05 23.10
CA GLY A 94 -0.97 4.29 23.38
C GLY A 94 0.53 4.15 23.15
N GLY A 95 1.08 5.10 22.41
CA GLY A 95 2.51 5.22 22.14
C GLY A 95 2.76 6.40 21.23
N GLU A 96 2.89 7.58 21.84
CA GLU A 96 3.68 8.73 21.39
C GLU A 96 3.89 8.95 19.88
N ASN A 97 3.20 9.95 19.33
CA ASN A 97 3.71 10.89 18.30
C ASN A 97 4.48 10.30 17.11
N ASP A 98 3.92 9.35 16.37
CA ASP A 98 4.35 9.10 14.99
C ASP A 98 3.70 10.15 14.08
N TYR A 99 4.41 11.25 13.86
CA TYR A 99 4.09 12.29 12.89
C TYR A 99 4.15 11.66 11.47
N GLU A 100 3.09 10.97 11.05
CA GLU A 100 2.89 10.68 9.64
C GLU A 100 2.71 12.02 8.92
N PRO A 101 3.49 12.32 7.86
CA PRO A 101 3.27 13.53 7.09
C PRO A 101 1.86 13.46 6.51
N GLU A 102 0.99 14.37 6.96
CA GLU A 102 -0.34 14.52 6.40
C GLU A 102 -0.19 14.65 4.88
N PRO A 103 -1.01 13.94 4.08
CA PRO A 103 -0.96 14.09 2.63
C PRO A 103 -1.17 15.57 2.32
N PRO A 104 -0.39 16.17 1.40
CA PRO A 104 -0.70 17.52 0.97
C PRO A 104 -2.13 17.50 0.47
N LEU A 105 -3.00 18.26 1.16
CA LEU A 105 -4.33 18.58 0.67
C LEU A 105 -4.12 19.09 -0.75
N ALA A 106 -4.60 18.32 -1.72
CA ALA A 106 -4.62 18.76 -3.10
C ALA A 106 -5.52 20.00 -3.16
N ASN A 107 -4.91 21.17 -3.00
CA ASN A 107 -5.47 22.41 -3.52
C ASN A 107 -5.50 22.21 -5.03
N GLN A 108 -6.68 22.04 -5.61
CA GLN A 108 -7.29 22.94 -6.60
C GLN A 108 -8.74 22.51 -6.86
#